data_AF-A0A963MY55-F1
#
_entry.id   AF-A0A963MY55-F1
#
_cell.length_a   1.000
_cell.length_b   1.000
_cell.length_c   1.000
_cell.angle_alpha   90.00
_cell.angle_beta   90.00
_cell.angle_gamma   90.00
#
_symmetry.space_group_name_H-M   'P 1'
#
loop_
_entity.id
_entity.type
_entity.pdbx_description
1 polymer ?
#
loop_
_entity_poly.entity_id
_entity_poly.type
_entity_poly.pdbx_seq_one_letter_code
_entity_poly.pdbx_strand_id
1 'polypeptide(L)'
;MSQPNARLKLQFDLDLMIPDTLLSEDHSALCRDLCEILGATVMQGLPAISKKQLAKAQVGLLSHHHHVEVENLRAPSIPLELARMVTAHLTDAEITVLCGRAATKAPNTEPELLKYLRRQALALVSEYRLVPCTLNAVQTSGVSSELKGNLNLTNGSVMLTDEFRKVRLKSDQGPIPVTVEGMDATVQASLSGHTLSGPVLAVEVMHLVPHRAHLVGLWQQA
;
A
#
# COMPACT_ATOMS: atom_id res chain seq x y z
N MET A 1 9.21 33.70 -28.64
CA MET A 1 9.80 33.20 -27.38
C MET A 1 10.74 32.05 -27.72
N SER A 2 11.99 32.11 -27.29
CA SER A 2 12.98 31.04 -27.52
C SER A 2 12.61 29.79 -26.71
N GLN A 3 12.57 28.61 -27.35
CA GLN A 3 12.30 27.35 -26.67
C GLN A 3 13.56 26.82 -25.97
N PRO A 4 13.44 26.21 -24.76
CA PRO A 4 14.57 25.56 -24.11
C PRO A 4 15.05 24.36 -24.94
N ASN A 5 16.35 24.27 -25.18
CA ASN A 5 16.99 23.19 -25.96
C ASN A 5 17.85 22.24 -25.08
N ALA A 6 18.01 22.54 -23.79
CA ALA A 6 18.68 21.69 -22.81
C ALA A 6 18.10 21.94 -21.41
N ARG A 7 18.15 20.91 -20.54
CA ARG A 7 17.76 21.00 -19.12
C ARG A 7 18.94 20.61 -18.24
N LEU A 8 19.38 21.54 -17.40
CA LEU A 8 20.41 21.30 -16.38
C LEU A 8 19.73 21.05 -15.02
N LYS A 9 20.01 19.91 -14.38
CA LYS A 9 19.58 19.61 -13.01
C LYS A 9 20.81 19.66 -12.10
N LEU A 10 20.77 20.49 -11.06
CA LEU A 10 21.77 20.54 -9.99
C LEU A 10 21.07 20.10 -8.71
N GLN A 11 21.62 19.09 -8.03
CA GLN A 11 21.07 18.55 -6.78
C GLN A 11 22.11 18.71 -5.68
N PHE A 12 21.66 19.19 -4.53
CA PHE A 12 22.46 19.36 -3.32
C PHE A 12 21.69 18.70 -2.19
N ASP A 13 22.35 17.81 -1.45
CA ASP A 13 21.79 17.19 -0.27
C ASP A 13 22.43 17.87 0.96
N LEU A 14 21.59 18.30 1.91
CA LEU A 14 22.02 18.98 3.12
C LEU A 14 21.67 18.12 4.33
N ASP A 15 22.67 17.70 5.09
CA ASP A 15 22.47 17.03 6.37
C ASP A 15 22.20 18.09 7.45
N LEU A 16 20.97 18.13 7.95
CA LEU A 16 20.50 19.14 8.88
C LEU A 16 20.36 18.58 10.31
N MET A 17 20.83 19.34 11.29
CA MET A 17 20.47 19.14 12.68
C MET A 17 19.24 20.01 13.00
N ILE A 18 18.05 19.43 12.84
CA ILE A 18 16.78 20.10 13.10
C ILE A 18 16.29 19.90 14.54
N PRO A 19 15.74 20.92 15.21
CA PRO A 19 15.14 20.80 16.54
C PRO A 19 13.99 19.80 16.59
N ASP A 20 13.78 19.16 17.75
CA ASP A 20 12.71 18.17 17.96
C ASP A 20 11.31 18.73 17.68
N THR A 21 11.11 20.04 17.87
CA THR A 21 9.85 20.72 17.55
C THR A 21 9.50 20.59 16.07
N LEU A 22 10.47 20.81 15.18
CA LEU A 22 10.27 20.66 13.72
C LEU A 22 10.22 19.19 13.31
N LEU A 23 10.97 18.30 13.99
CA LEU A 23 10.93 16.86 13.73
C LEU A 23 9.56 16.23 14.01
N SER A 24 8.75 16.85 14.86
CA SER A 24 7.40 16.38 15.20
C SER A 24 6.33 16.75 14.16
N GLU A 25 6.67 17.59 13.19
CA GLU A 25 5.75 18.05 12.15
C GLU A 25 5.53 17.02 11.04
N ASP A 26 4.41 17.13 10.33
CA ASP A 26 4.23 16.36 9.12
C ASP A 26 5.14 16.87 7.98
N HIS A 27 5.44 16.01 7.01
CA HIS A 27 6.38 16.32 5.93
C HIS A 27 6.04 17.61 5.16
N SER A 28 4.74 17.90 4.97
CA SER A 28 4.32 19.10 4.22
C SER A 28 4.55 20.37 5.03
N ALA A 29 4.27 20.33 6.33
CA ALA A 29 4.59 21.42 7.26
C ALA A 29 6.10 21.62 7.37
N LEU A 30 6.87 20.55 7.59
CA LEU A 30 8.32 20.61 7.70
C LEU A 30 8.98 21.17 6.44
N CYS A 31 8.53 20.77 5.25
CA CYS A 31 9.04 21.32 3.99
C CYS A 31 8.72 22.81 3.84
N ARG A 32 7.50 23.24 4.19
CA ARG A 32 7.10 24.64 4.12
C ARG A 32 7.90 25.50 5.08
N ASP A 33 8.06 25.05 6.31
CA ASP A 33 8.70 25.80 7.37
C ASP A 33 10.22 25.88 7.11
N LEU A 34 10.84 24.82 6.59
CA LEU A 34 12.22 24.88 6.11
C LEU A 34 12.38 25.76 4.86
N CYS A 35 11.41 25.80 3.93
CA CYS A 35 11.41 26.78 2.83
C CYS A 35 11.37 28.22 3.35
N GLU A 36 10.56 28.49 4.38
CA GLU A 36 10.44 29.80 4.99
C GLU A 36 11.75 30.21 5.69
N ILE A 37 12.36 29.29 6.44
CA ILE A 37 13.66 29.49 7.10
C ILE A 37 14.78 29.76 6.09
N LEU A 38 14.85 28.99 5.00
CA LEU A 38 15.83 29.22 3.92
C LEU A 38 15.61 30.59 3.24
N GLY A 39 14.36 31.03 3.18
CA GLY A 39 13.96 32.38 2.78
C GLY A 39 14.30 32.75 1.34
N ALA A 40 13.97 34.00 0.97
CA ALA A 40 14.18 34.49 -0.39
C ALA A 40 15.66 34.46 -0.83
N THR A 41 16.61 34.58 0.11
CA THR A 41 18.04 34.59 -0.18
C THR A 41 18.49 33.29 -0.82
N VAL A 42 18.07 32.13 -0.31
CA VAL A 42 18.44 30.83 -0.90
C VAL A 42 17.55 30.54 -2.12
N MET A 43 16.24 30.73 -1.98
CA MET A 43 15.26 30.34 -2.99
C MET A 43 15.36 31.18 -4.28
N GLN A 44 15.76 32.45 -4.18
CA GLN A 44 15.96 33.34 -5.33
C GLN A 44 17.44 33.60 -5.65
N GLY A 45 18.34 33.36 -4.70
CA GLY A 45 19.79 33.56 -4.90
C GLY A 45 20.37 32.62 -5.93
N LEU A 46 20.02 31.33 -5.90
CA LEU A 46 20.54 30.35 -6.85
C LEU A 46 20.11 30.67 -8.31
N PRO A 47 18.83 30.98 -8.61
CA PRO A 47 18.43 31.48 -9.93
C PRO A 47 19.18 32.75 -10.36
N ALA A 48 19.35 33.73 -9.46
CA ALA A 48 20.01 35.00 -9.78
C ALA A 48 21.51 34.81 -10.11
N ILE A 49 22.22 34.02 -9.30
CA ILE A 49 23.63 33.69 -9.52
C ILE A 49 23.80 32.86 -10.79
N SER A 50 22.96 31.84 -10.99
CA SER A 50 23.01 30.99 -12.18
C SER A 50 22.77 31.80 -13.44
N LYS A 51 21.77 32.69 -13.45
CA LYS A 51 21.52 33.60 -14.58
C LYS A 51 22.75 34.48 -14.87
N LYS A 52 23.38 35.04 -13.83
CA LYS A 52 24.57 35.90 -13.98
C LYS A 52 25.77 35.14 -14.53
N GLN A 53 26.04 33.92 -14.05
CA GLN A 53 27.20 33.13 -14.48
C GLN A 53 26.98 32.53 -15.87
N LEU A 54 25.81 31.99 -16.15
CA LEU A 54 25.45 31.43 -17.46
C LEU A 54 25.46 32.52 -18.55
N ALA A 55 25.01 33.74 -18.24
CA ALA A 55 25.06 34.85 -19.18
C ALA A 55 26.48 35.22 -19.64
N LYS A 56 27.52 34.98 -18.81
CA LYS A 56 28.93 35.18 -19.23
C LYS A 56 29.32 34.28 -20.40
N ALA A 57 28.67 33.13 -20.52
CA ALA A 57 28.82 32.18 -21.62
C ALA A 57 27.68 32.25 -22.64
N GLN A 58 26.91 33.34 -22.65
CA GLN A 58 25.74 33.54 -23.53
C GLN A 58 24.62 32.49 -23.37
N VAL A 59 24.61 31.77 -22.24
CA VAL A 59 23.54 30.82 -21.92
C VAL A 59 22.42 31.56 -21.19
N GLY A 60 21.22 31.56 -21.78
CA GLY A 60 20.03 32.19 -21.22
C GLY A 60 19.28 31.26 -20.28
N LEU A 61 19.06 31.69 -19.04
CA LEU A 61 18.12 31.02 -18.13
C LEU A 61 16.68 31.47 -18.46
N LEU A 62 15.90 30.58 -19.05
CA LEU A 62 14.53 30.88 -19.52
C LEU A 62 13.46 30.66 -18.45
N SER A 63 13.62 29.63 -17.62
CA SER A 63 12.75 29.33 -16.49
C SER A 63 13.54 28.60 -15.40
N HIS A 64 13.00 28.57 -14.19
CA HIS A 64 13.52 27.76 -13.10
C HIS A 64 12.35 27.18 -12.31
N HIS A 65 12.55 25.98 -11.77
CA HIS A 65 11.64 25.34 -10.84
C HIS A 65 12.49 24.86 -9.68
N HIS A 66 12.02 25.07 -8.45
CA HIS A 66 12.65 24.50 -7.26
C HIS A 66 11.70 23.49 -6.65
N HIS A 67 12.28 22.45 -6.07
CA HIS A 67 11.57 21.46 -5.29
C HIS A 67 12.34 21.32 -3.99
N VAL A 68 11.62 21.41 -2.87
CA VAL A 68 12.18 21.17 -1.54
C VAL A 68 11.55 19.89 -1.04
N GLU A 69 12.42 18.95 -0.67
CA GLU A 69 12.08 17.65 -0.13
C GLU A 69 12.89 17.47 1.14
N VAL A 70 12.25 16.99 2.20
CA VAL A 70 12.88 16.80 3.50
C VAL A 70 12.57 15.41 4.02
N GLU A 71 13.62 14.63 4.27
CA GLU A 71 13.51 13.32 4.89
C GLU A 71 13.80 13.43 6.39
N ASN A 72 12.85 13.04 7.23
CA ASN A 72 13.10 12.91 8.66
C ASN A 72 13.83 11.58 8.92
N LEU A 73 15.15 11.64 9.00
CA LEU A 73 16.02 10.48 9.24
C LEU A 73 15.83 9.82 10.62
N ARG A 74 15.04 10.43 11.51
CA ARG A 74 14.71 9.91 12.86
C ARG A 74 13.25 9.54 13.01
N ALA A 75 12.45 9.57 11.95
CA ALA A 75 11.04 9.19 12.03
C ALA A 75 10.92 7.76 12.59
N PRO A 76 9.98 7.50 13.52
CA PRO A 76 9.77 6.17 14.05
C PRO A 76 9.41 5.23 12.90
N SER A 77 10.30 4.30 12.61
CA SER A 77 10.08 3.29 11.58
C SER A 77 9.08 2.27 12.09
N ILE A 78 7.98 2.08 11.36
CA ILE A 78 7.02 1.01 11.65
C ILE A 78 7.68 -0.32 11.26
N PRO A 79 7.82 -1.27 12.20
CA PRO A 79 8.40 -2.58 11.89
C PRO A 79 7.65 -3.27 10.74
N LEU A 80 8.39 -3.72 9.72
CA LEU A 80 7.80 -4.37 8.55
C LEU A 80 6.96 -5.60 8.94
N GLU A 81 7.38 -6.35 9.96
CA GLU A 81 6.63 -7.50 10.48
C GLU A 81 5.23 -7.12 10.97
N LEU A 82 5.11 -5.97 11.63
CA LEU A 82 3.84 -5.48 12.14
C LEU A 82 2.92 -5.04 10.99
N ALA A 83 3.47 -4.41 9.95
CA ALA A 83 2.72 -4.09 8.75
C ALA A 83 2.27 -5.36 7.99
N ARG A 84 3.11 -6.39 7.92
CA ARG A 84 2.81 -7.68 7.26
C ARG A 84 1.58 -8.36 7.86
N MET A 85 1.34 -8.21 9.16
CA MET A 85 0.16 -8.78 9.85
C MET A 85 -1.19 -8.31 9.32
N VAL A 86 -1.25 -7.18 8.63
CA VAL A 86 -2.52 -6.58 8.15
C VAL A 86 -2.56 -6.37 6.63
N THR A 87 -1.52 -6.81 5.93
CA THR A 87 -1.28 -6.50 4.51
C THR A 87 -1.02 -7.72 3.65
N ALA A 88 -1.83 -8.78 3.81
CA ALA A 88 -1.71 -10.00 3.02
C ALA A 88 -1.79 -9.80 1.48
N HIS A 89 -2.28 -8.66 1.01
CA HIS A 89 -2.39 -8.30 -0.41
C HIS A 89 -1.22 -7.49 -0.95
N LEU A 90 -0.38 -6.89 -0.08
CA LEU A 90 0.70 -6.01 -0.51
C LEU A 90 1.99 -6.80 -0.79
N THR A 91 2.70 -6.35 -1.83
CA THR A 91 4.09 -6.75 -2.10
C THR A 91 5.03 -6.15 -1.06
N ASP A 92 6.24 -6.69 -0.92
CA ASP A 92 7.22 -6.16 0.04
C ASP A 92 7.59 -4.69 -0.26
N ALA A 93 7.68 -4.31 -1.53
CA ALA A 93 7.95 -2.92 -1.92
C ALA A 93 6.80 -1.97 -1.49
N GLU A 94 5.55 -2.40 -1.64
CA GLU A 94 4.39 -1.62 -1.20
C GLU A 94 4.30 -1.53 0.33
N ILE A 95 4.72 -2.56 1.06
CA ILE A 95 4.82 -2.52 2.53
C ILE A 95 5.86 -1.48 2.96
N THR A 96 7.01 -1.38 2.27
CA THR A 96 7.99 -0.33 2.54
C THR A 96 7.39 1.06 2.33
N VAL A 97 6.68 1.27 1.23
CA VAL A 97 5.98 2.55 0.95
C VAL A 97 4.92 2.83 2.01
N LEU A 98 4.15 1.82 2.42
CA LEU A 98 3.15 1.93 3.47
C LEU A 98 3.78 2.39 4.79
N CYS A 99 4.83 1.72 5.26
CA CYS A 99 5.51 2.06 6.51
C CYS A 99 6.05 3.50 6.48
N GLY A 100 6.66 3.91 5.37
CA GLY A 100 7.16 5.29 5.22
C GLY A 100 6.05 6.34 5.30
N ARG A 101 4.92 6.11 4.62
CA ARG A 101 3.77 7.04 4.65
C ARG A 101 3.06 7.07 6.00
N ALA A 102 2.92 5.91 6.63
CA ALA A 102 2.16 5.74 7.87
C ALA A 102 2.94 6.19 9.12
N ALA A 103 4.27 6.23 9.08
CA ALA A 103 5.14 6.54 10.22
C ALA A 103 4.78 7.85 10.93
N THR A 104 4.45 8.90 10.18
CA THR A 104 4.20 10.25 10.73
C THR A 104 2.96 10.35 11.61
N LYS A 105 1.95 9.49 11.38
CA LYS A 105 0.66 9.53 12.10
C LYS A 105 0.34 8.18 12.75
N ALA A 106 1.36 7.37 12.99
CA ALA A 106 1.25 6.05 13.60
C ALA A 106 0.71 6.18 15.04
N PRO A 107 -0.39 5.51 15.40
CA PRO A 107 -0.85 5.43 16.78
C PRO A 107 0.17 4.74 17.70
N ASN A 108 0.18 5.12 18.97
CA ASN A 108 1.14 4.61 19.96
C ASN A 108 0.80 3.23 20.53
N THR A 109 -0.42 2.73 20.29
CA THR A 109 -0.85 1.41 20.76
C THR A 109 -0.88 0.42 19.59
N GLU A 110 -0.39 -0.80 19.82
CA GLU A 110 -0.34 -1.84 18.78
C GLU A 110 -1.71 -2.14 18.14
N PRO A 111 -2.82 -2.31 18.89
CA PRO A 111 -4.12 -2.58 18.29
C PRO A 111 -4.64 -1.46 17.39
N GLU A 112 -4.39 -0.20 17.76
CA GLU A 112 -4.77 0.96 16.94
C GLU A 112 -3.84 1.12 15.74
N LEU A 113 -2.56 0.83 15.92
CA LEU A 113 -1.57 0.83 14.85
C LEU A 113 -1.92 -0.19 13.76
N LEU A 114 -2.29 -1.43 14.14
CA LEU A 114 -2.73 -2.45 13.19
C LEU A 114 -3.98 -2.02 12.41
N LYS A 115 -4.98 -1.44 13.09
CA LYS A 115 -6.18 -0.89 12.43
C LYS A 115 -5.86 0.30 11.52
N TYR A 116 -4.91 1.15 11.92
CA TYR A 116 -4.45 2.27 11.14
C TYR A 116 -3.72 1.82 9.88
N LEU A 117 -2.73 0.93 10.02
CA LEU A 117 -1.99 0.34 8.91
C LEU A 117 -2.90 -0.39 7.93
N ARG A 118 -3.91 -1.10 8.44
CA ARG A 118 -4.90 -1.75 7.60
C ARG A 118 -5.66 -0.75 6.72
N ARG A 119 -6.12 0.38 7.30
CA ARG A 119 -6.80 1.44 6.54
C ARG A 119 -5.87 2.08 5.50
N GLN A 120 -4.62 2.35 5.88
CA GLN A 120 -3.64 2.93 4.97
C GLN A 120 -3.28 1.97 3.82
N ALA A 121 -3.18 0.67 4.09
CA ALA A 121 -2.95 -0.35 3.06
C ALA A 121 -4.08 -0.42 2.03
N LEU A 122 -5.33 -0.40 2.50
CA LEU A 122 -6.50 -0.37 1.62
C LEU A 122 -6.61 0.92 0.80
N ALA A 123 -6.06 2.03 1.30
CA ALA A 123 -6.00 3.29 0.56
C ALA A 123 -4.84 3.33 -0.43
N LEU A 124 -3.76 2.58 -0.18
CA LEU A 124 -2.59 2.51 -1.06
C LEU A 124 -2.91 1.75 -2.36
N VAL A 125 -3.67 0.67 -2.25
CA VAL A 125 -4.05 -0.19 -3.37
C VAL A 125 -5.57 -0.37 -3.39
N SER A 126 -6.23 0.29 -4.35
CA SER A 126 -7.69 0.25 -4.48
C SER A 126 -8.21 -0.90 -5.35
N GLU A 127 -7.32 -1.62 -6.03
CA GLU A 127 -7.69 -2.75 -6.89
C GLU A 127 -7.96 -4.02 -6.07
N TYR A 128 -8.79 -4.91 -6.63
CA TYR A 128 -8.97 -6.24 -6.08
C TYR A 128 -7.88 -7.18 -6.59
N ARG A 129 -7.12 -7.74 -5.66
CA ARG A 129 -6.11 -8.76 -5.95
C ARG A 129 -6.72 -10.12 -5.76
N LEU A 130 -7.01 -10.78 -6.87
CA LEU A 130 -7.75 -12.04 -6.93
C LEU A 130 -6.81 -13.18 -7.28
N VAL A 131 -6.95 -14.31 -6.59
CA VAL A 131 -6.25 -15.56 -6.91
C VAL A 131 -7.29 -16.67 -7.09
N PRO A 132 -7.23 -17.47 -8.17
CA PRO A 132 -8.11 -18.62 -8.36
C PRO A 132 -8.03 -19.62 -7.18
N CYS A 133 -9.18 -20.13 -6.77
CA CYS A 133 -9.27 -21.08 -5.67
C CYS A 133 -10.43 -22.08 -5.88
N THR A 134 -10.33 -23.22 -5.20
CA THR A 134 -11.40 -24.21 -5.09
C THR A 134 -11.77 -24.41 -3.63
N LEU A 135 -13.04 -24.69 -3.37
CA LEU A 135 -13.51 -24.96 -2.01
C LEU A 135 -14.45 -26.15 -1.98
N ASN A 136 -14.30 -26.95 -0.93
CA ASN A 136 -15.07 -28.16 -0.73
C ASN A 136 -16.13 -27.91 0.33
N ALA A 137 -17.38 -27.73 -0.11
CA ALA A 137 -18.49 -27.37 0.74
C ALA A 137 -19.68 -28.33 0.59
N VAL A 138 -20.45 -28.49 1.65
CA VAL A 138 -21.68 -29.27 1.71
C VAL A 138 -22.85 -28.36 1.37
N GLN A 139 -23.67 -28.78 0.40
CA GLN A 139 -24.90 -28.10 0.03
C GLN A 139 -26.03 -28.38 1.04
N THR A 140 -27.09 -27.58 1.02
CA THR A 140 -28.30 -27.83 1.83
C THR A 140 -28.97 -29.17 1.53
N SER A 141 -28.73 -29.74 0.34
CA SER A 141 -29.17 -31.10 -0.04
C SER A 141 -28.37 -32.22 0.63
N GLY A 142 -27.27 -31.90 1.33
CA GLY A 142 -26.35 -32.86 1.92
C GLY A 142 -25.24 -33.35 0.98
N VAL A 143 -25.23 -32.91 -0.29
CA VAL A 143 -24.20 -33.28 -1.26
C VAL A 143 -22.95 -32.41 -1.04
N SER A 144 -21.78 -33.05 -0.92
CA SER A 144 -20.49 -32.35 -0.97
C SER A 144 -20.15 -31.99 -2.41
N SER A 145 -19.72 -30.75 -2.63
CA SER A 145 -19.35 -30.25 -3.95
C SER A 145 -18.08 -29.42 -3.87
N GLU A 146 -17.22 -29.63 -4.86
CA GLU A 146 -16.11 -28.73 -5.14
C GLU A 146 -16.64 -27.54 -5.94
N LEU A 147 -16.43 -26.32 -5.45
CA LEU A 147 -16.88 -25.08 -6.08
C LEU A 147 -15.67 -24.24 -6.42
N LYS A 148 -15.64 -23.72 -7.64
CA LYS A 148 -14.58 -22.84 -8.12
C LYS A 148 -14.90 -21.39 -7.77
N GLY A 149 -13.88 -20.61 -7.47
CA GLY A 149 -14.00 -19.19 -7.18
C GLY A 149 -12.68 -18.45 -7.20
N ASN A 150 -12.72 -17.19 -6.79
CA ASN A 150 -11.56 -16.33 -6.66
C ASN A 150 -11.47 -15.82 -5.22
N LEU A 151 -10.32 -16.02 -4.59
CA LEU A 151 -10.00 -15.48 -3.28
C LEU A 151 -9.48 -14.06 -3.43
N ASN A 152 -10.13 -13.11 -2.76
CA ASN A 152 -9.71 -11.72 -2.73
C ASN A 152 -8.70 -11.51 -1.59
N LEU A 153 -7.44 -11.29 -1.93
CA LEU A 153 -6.36 -11.06 -0.95
C LEU A 153 -6.57 -9.75 -0.18
N THR A 154 -7.26 -8.78 -0.78
CA THR A 154 -7.47 -7.45 -0.20
C THR A 154 -8.35 -7.53 1.04
N ASN A 155 -9.46 -8.28 1.01
CA ASN A 155 -10.45 -8.32 2.10
C ASN A 155 -10.79 -9.75 2.59
N GLY A 156 -10.24 -10.79 1.99
CA GLY A 156 -10.48 -12.19 2.34
C GLY A 156 -11.78 -12.78 1.77
N SER A 157 -12.57 -12.04 1.00
CA SER A 157 -13.81 -12.57 0.43
C SER A 157 -13.54 -13.62 -0.65
N VAL A 158 -14.31 -14.70 -0.68
CA VAL A 158 -14.27 -15.67 -1.78
C VAL A 158 -15.46 -15.47 -2.70
N MET A 159 -15.18 -15.21 -3.97
CA MET A 159 -16.17 -14.95 -5.02
C MET A 159 -16.33 -16.20 -5.87
N LEU A 160 -17.46 -16.89 -5.75
CA LEU A 160 -17.75 -18.07 -6.57
C LEU A 160 -17.95 -17.71 -8.04
N THR A 161 -17.61 -18.65 -8.93
CA THR A 161 -17.94 -18.54 -10.36
C THR A 161 -19.44 -18.57 -10.57
N ASP A 162 -19.90 -18.06 -11.73
CA ASP A 162 -21.32 -17.89 -12.04
C ASP A 162 -22.13 -19.19 -11.95
N GLU A 163 -21.48 -20.32 -12.25
CA GLU A 163 -22.04 -21.68 -12.14
C GLU A 163 -22.50 -22.01 -10.71
N PHE A 164 -21.80 -21.51 -9.69
CA PHE A 164 -22.03 -21.85 -8.29
C PHE A 164 -22.72 -20.74 -7.48
N ARG A 165 -23.02 -19.58 -8.08
CA ARG A 165 -23.69 -18.47 -7.37
C ARG A 165 -25.06 -18.83 -6.77
N LYS A 166 -25.78 -19.77 -7.40
CA LYS A 166 -27.11 -20.20 -6.94
C LYS A 166 -27.08 -21.36 -5.94
N VAL A 167 -25.90 -21.91 -5.65
CA VAL A 167 -25.75 -23.02 -4.73
C VAL A 167 -26.06 -22.55 -3.30
N ARG A 168 -26.93 -23.30 -2.62
CA ARG A 168 -27.18 -23.11 -1.18
C ARG A 168 -26.30 -24.05 -0.38
N LEU A 169 -25.42 -23.45 0.40
CA LEU A 169 -24.51 -24.15 1.31
C LEU A 169 -25.15 -24.36 2.68
N LYS A 170 -24.81 -25.48 3.31
CA LYS A 170 -25.30 -25.85 4.64
C LYS A 170 -24.66 -24.93 5.69
N SER A 171 -25.46 -24.26 6.52
CA SER A 171 -24.95 -23.23 7.44
C SER A 171 -24.20 -23.77 8.66
N ASP A 172 -24.42 -25.05 9.01
CA ASP A 172 -23.86 -25.72 10.20
C ASP A 172 -22.64 -26.60 9.87
N GLN A 173 -22.10 -26.52 8.64
CA GLN A 173 -21.00 -27.39 8.18
C GLN A 173 -19.62 -27.07 8.78
N GLY A 174 -19.51 -26.03 9.61
CA GLY A 174 -18.24 -25.56 10.14
C GLY A 174 -17.38 -24.82 9.10
N PRO A 175 -16.07 -24.65 9.36
CA PRO A 175 -15.15 -24.00 8.45
C PRO A 175 -15.04 -24.75 7.11
N ILE A 176 -15.05 -24.01 6.01
CA ILE A 176 -14.98 -24.54 4.65
C ILE A 176 -13.53 -24.44 4.17
N PRO A 177 -12.87 -25.57 3.83
CA PRO A 177 -11.51 -25.55 3.32
C PRO A 177 -11.46 -24.91 1.93
N VAL A 178 -10.56 -23.94 1.77
CA VAL A 178 -10.24 -23.26 0.52
C VAL A 178 -8.82 -23.63 0.12
N THR A 179 -8.70 -24.19 -1.08
CA THR A 179 -7.43 -24.55 -1.70
C THR A 179 -7.12 -23.54 -2.78
N VAL A 180 -5.91 -22.99 -2.78
CA VAL A 180 -5.43 -22.08 -3.82
C VAL A 180 -4.52 -22.87 -4.74
N GLU A 181 -4.74 -22.78 -6.05
CA GLU A 181 -3.93 -23.52 -7.01
C GLU A 181 -2.46 -23.08 -6.93
N GLY A 182 -1.55 -24.05 -6.85
CA GLY A 182 -0.13 -23.81 -6.65
C GLY A 182 0.29 -23.61 -5.20
N MET A 183 -0.62 -23.61 -4.22
CA MET A 183 -0.32 -23.50 -2.79
C MET A 183 -0.58 -24.83 -2.05
N ASP A 184 0.43 -25.38 -1.37
CA ASP A 184 0.34 -26.65 -0.61
C ASP A 184 -0.40 -26.53 0.73
N ALA A 185 -1.12 -25.43 0.95
CA ALA A 185 -1.81 -25.14 2.20
C ALA A 185 -3.27 -24.77 1.94
N THR A 186 -4.12 -25.10 2.92
CA THR A 186 -5.55 -24.84 2.90
C THR A 186 -5.87 -23.73 3.88
N VAL A 187 -6.58 -22.70 3.42
CA VAL A 187 -7.11 -21.64 4.29
C VAL A 187 -8.59 -21.92 4.59
N GLN A 188 -9.05 -21.50 5.76
CA GLN A 188 -10.41 -21.81 6.21
C GLN A 188 -11.32 -20.60 5.97
N ALA A 189 -12.37 -20.79 5.17
CA ALA A 189 -13.43 -19.82 4.97
C ALA A 189 -14.58 -20.07 5.94
N SER A 190 -15.20 -18.99 6.39
CA SER A 190 -16.47 -19.01 7.10
C SER A 190 -17.62 -18.65 6.16
N LEU A 191 -18.78 -19.27 6.37
CA LEU A 191 -20.02 -18.91 5.68
C LEU A 191 -20.84 -18.00 6.59
N SER A 192 -20.97 -16.72 6.22
CA SER A 192 -21.75 -15.74 7.00
C SER A 192 -23.22 -15.68 6.60
N GLY A 193 -23.61 -16.32 5.49
CA GLY A 193 -24.99 -16.38 5.01
C GLY A 193 -25.08 -16.43 3.49
N HIS A 194 -26.26 -16.07 2.97
CA HIS A 194 -26.54 -16.02 1.53
C HIS A 194 -27.13 -14.67 1.17
N THR A 195 -26.65 -14.11 0.06
CA THR A 195 -27.16 -12.89 -0.56
C THR A 195 -27.84 -13.25 -1.88
N LEU A 196 -28.44 -12.24 -2.54
CA LEU A 196 -28.97 -12.39 -3.90
C LEU A 196 -27.90 -12.85 -4.91
N SER A 197 -26.63 -12.53 -4.65
CA SER A 197 -25.47 -12.91 -5.45
C SER A 197 -24.85 -14.27 -5.08
N GLY A 198 -25.35 -14.94 -4.04
CA GLY A 198 -24.86 -16.26 -3.61
C GLY A 198 -24.34 -16.29 -2.17
N PRO A 199 -23.66 -17.38 -1.77
CA PRO A 199 -23.10 -17.53 -0.43
C PRO A 199 -22.02 -16.49 -0.15
N VAL A 200 -22.02 -15.95 1.07
CA VAL A 200 -21.03 -14.99 1.55
C VAL A 200 -19.95 -15.77 2.28
N LEU A 201 -18.83 -15.96 1.59
CA LEU A 201 -17.67 -16.70 2.08
C LEU A 201 -16.52 -15.74 2.35
N ALA A 202 -15.92 -15.85 3.53
CA ALA A 202 -14.79 -15.01 3.92
C ALA A 202 -13.72 -15.81 4.67
N VAL A 203 -12.47 -15.61 4.27
CA VAL A 203 -11.27 -16.03 4.98
C VAL A 203 -10.77 -14.85 5.81
N GLU A 204 -10.52 -15.08 7.09
CA GLU A 204 -9.92 -14.05 7.94
C GLU A 204 -8.54 -13.65 7.42
N VAL A 205 -8.27 -12.35 7.31
CA VAL A 205 -7.02 -11.84 6.73
C VAL A 205 -5.79 -12.37 7.48
N MET A 206 -5.90 -12.55 8.80
CA MET A 206 -4.84 -13.14 9.62
C MET A 206 -4.46 -14.56 9.19
N HIS A 207 -5.36 -15.33 8.57
CA HIS A 207 -5.06 -16.65 8.02
C HIS A 207 -4.38 -16.58 6.65
N LEU A 208 -4.44 -15.45 5.95
CA LEU A 208 -3.76 -15.24 4.68
C LEU A 208 -2.31 -14.79 4.86
N VAL A 209 -2.02 -14.08 5.95
CA VAL A 209 -0.69 -13.49 6.24
C VAL A 209 0.45 -14.52 6.17
N PRO A 210 0.36 -15.73 6.77
CA PRO A 210 1.44 -16.72 6.69
C PRO A 210 1.79 -17.14 5.26
N HIS A 211 0.85 -16.97 4.33
CA HIS A 211 0.97 -17.38 2.94
C HIS A 211 1.14 -16.20 1.97
N ARG A 212 1.31 -14.97 2.49
CA ARG A 212 1.36 -13.72 1.72
C ARG A 212 2.30 -13.80 0.52
N ALA A 213 3.56 -14.19 0.73
CA ALA A 213 4.57 -14.17 -0.32
C ALA A 213 4.15 -15.05 -1.51
N HIS A 214 3.56 -16.21 -1.22
CA HIS A 214 3.08 -17.15 -2.22
C HIS A 214 1.83 -16.64 -2.93
N LEU A 215 0.84 -16.16 -2.16
CA LEU A 215 -0.41 -15.61 -2.69
C LEU A 215 -0.19 -14.39 -3.60
N VAL A 216 0.70 -13.48 -3.18
CA VAL A 216 1.09 -12.32 -4.00
C VAL A 216 1.85 -12.78 -5.25
N GLY A 217 2.73 -13.77 -5.14
CA GLY A 217 3.42 -14.35 -6.30
C GLY A 217 2.46 -14.95 -7.32
N LEU A 218 1.46 -15.70 -6.87
CA LEU A 218 0.42 -16.25 -7.74
C LEU A 218 -0.40 -15.15 -8.41
N TRP A 219 -0.78 -14.11 -7.66
CA TRP A 219 -1.49 -12.96 -8.23
C TRP A 219 -0.66 -12.23 -9.30
N GLN A 220 0.65 -12.08 -9.11
CA GLN A 220 1.53 -11.43 -10.09
C GLN A 220 1.75 -12.25 -11.37
N GLN A 221 1.43 -13.54 -11.35
CA GLN A 221 1.58 -14.46 -12.48
C GLN A 221 0.27 -14.72 -13.25
N ALA A 222 -0.87 -14.39 -12.64
CA ALA A 222 -2.21 -14.55 -13.22
C ALA A 222 -2.56 -13.41 -14.19
#